data_AF-A0A410RSE4-F1
#
_entry.id   AF-A0A410RSE4-F1
#
_cell.length_a   1.000
_cell.length_b   1.000
_cell.length_c   1.000
_cell.angle_alpha   90.00
_cell.angle_beta   90.00
_cell.angle_gamma   90.00
#
_symmetry.space_group_name_H-M   'P 1'
#
loop_
_entity.id
_entity.type
_entity.pdbx_description
1 polymer ?
#
loop_
_entity_poly.entity_id
_entity_poly.type
_entity_poly.pdbx_seq_one_letter_code
_entity_poly.pdbx_strand_id
1 'polypeptide(L)' 'MRFLGLGLYLETGKDVAAEAAASWGTSDEAKTFMRASAQSWADAHVAVGEAPDVARGMAERTAAFYTGG' A
#
# COMPACT_ATOMS: atom_id res chain seq x y z
N MET A 1 -3.07 -2.74 6.24
CA MET A 1 -4.44 -2.64 5.69
C MET A 1 -5.55 -2.35 6.70
N ARG A 2 -5.45 -2.77 7.98
CA ARG A 2 -6.54 -2.58 8.97
C ARG A 2 -6.85 -1.11 9.34
N PHE A 3 -5.89 -0.19 9.16
CA PHE A 3 -6.10 1.24 9.47
C PHE A 3 -6.64 2.08 8.30
N LEU A 4 -6.53 1.63 7.05
CA LEU A 4 -7.07 2.38 5.91
C LEU A 4 -8.61 2.40 5.96
N GLY A 5 -9.23 1.24 6.16
CA GLY A 5 -10.69 1.14 6.31
C GLY A 5 -11.21 1.93 7.52
N LEU A 6 -10.44 2.00 8.60
CA LEU A 6 -10.78 2.84 9.76
C LEU A 6 -10.69 4.33 9.42
N GLY A 7 -9.64 4.78 8.72
CA GLY A 7 -9.51 6.18 8.28
C GLY A 7 -10.68 6.62 7.39
N LEU A 8 -11.04 5.79 6.41
CA LEU A 8 -12.21 6.00 5.54
C LEU A 8 -13.51 6.06 6.34
N TYR A 9 -13.69 5.18 7.32
CA TYR A 9 -14.87 5.21 8.19
C TYR A 9 -14.92 6.50 9.02
N LEU A 10 -13.80 6.93 9.59
CA LEU A 10 -13.75 8.18 10.37
C LEU A 10 -14.05 9.41 9.51
N GLU A 11 -13.64 9.40 8.25
CA GLU A 11 -13.89 10.51 7.32
C GLU A 11 -15.33 10.53 6.79
N THR A 12 -15.89 9.36 6.48
CA THR A 12 -17.17 9.25 5.76
C THR A 12 -18.36 8.86 6.64
N GLY A 13 -18.10 8.31 7.83
CA GLY A 13 -19.11 7.75 8.74
C GLY A 13 -19.79 6.47 8.23
N LYS A 14 -19.28 5.86 7.15
CA LYS A 14 -19.91 4.73 6.46
C LYS A 14 -19.03 3.50 6.49
N ASP A 15 -19.64 2.35 6.68
CA ASP A 15 -18.98 1.07 6.44
C ASP A 15 -18.68 0.90 4.95
N VAL A 16 -17.51 0.34 4.66
CA VAL A 16 -17.13 0.01 3.30
C VAL A 16 -17.79 -1.31 2.92
N ALA A 17 -18.71 -1.28 1.95
CA ALA A 17 -19.31 -2.49 1.39
C ALA A 17 -18.23 -3.42 0.80
N ALA A 18 -18.37 -4.73 0.98
CA ALA A 18 -17.36 -5.70 0.56
C ALA A 18 -17.08 -5.64 -0.95
N GLU A 19 -18.10 -5.41 -1.76
CA GLU A 19 -18.01 -5.24 -3.21
C GLU A 19 -17.23 -3.98 -3.59
N ALA A 20 -17.39 -2.88 -2.84
CA ALA A 20 -16.64 -1.65 -3.04
C ALA A 20 -15.16 -1.81 -2.63
N ALA A 21 -14.89 -2.58 -1.58
CA ALA A 21 -13.52 -2.92 -1.20
C ALA A 21 -12.82 -3.80 -2.26
N ALA A 22 -13.55 -4.74 -2.87
CA ALA A 22 -13.03 -5.58 -3.94
C ALA A 22 -12.69 -4.80 -5.22
N SER A 23 -13.54 -3.84 -5.61
CA SER A 23 -13.29 -3.00 -6.80
C SER A 23 -12.23 -1.93 -6.57
N TRP A 24 -12.05 -1.45 -5.33
CA TRP A 24 -11.01 -0.48 -5.00
C TRP A 24 -9.61 -1.01 -5.30
N GLY A 25 -9.35 -2.31 -5.06
CA GLY A 25 -8.03 -2.92 -5.26
C GLY A 25 -7.45 -2.80 -6.68
N THR A 26 -8.28 -2.55 -7.70
CA THR A 26 -7.83 -2.36 -9.09
C THR A 26 -7.76 -0.89 -9.51
N SER A 27 -8.22 0.03 -8.65
CA SER A 27 -8.21 1.47 -8.90
C SER A 27 -6.80 2.06 -8.91
N ASP A 28 -6.64 3.20 -9.58
CA ASP A 28 -5.35 3.92 -9.60
C ASP A 28 -4.99 4.50 -8.23
N GLU A 29 -5.99 4.85 -7.42
CA GLU A 29 -5.79 5.26 -6.03
C GLU A 29 -5.16 4.12 -5.21
N ALA A 30 -5.71 2.90 -5.31
CA ALA A 30 -5.17 1.75 -4.61
C ALA A 30 -3.74 1.42 -5.06
N LYS A 31 -3.47 1.48 -6.37
CA LYS A 31 -2.11 1.28 -6.90
C LYS A 31 -1.15 2.34 -6.38
N THR A 32 -1.57 3.59 -6.29
CA THR A 32 -0.77 4.70 -5.73
C THR A 32 -0.48 4.46 -4.25
N PHE A 33 -1.50 4.08 -3.48
CA PHE A 33 -1.37 3.73 -2.07
C PHE A 33 -0.42 2.54 -1.85
N MET A 34 -0.50 1.50 -2.68
CA MET A 34 0.36 0.32 -2.59
C MET A 34 1.82 0.66 -2.91
N ARG A 35 2.10 1.50 -3.92
CA ARG A 35 3.45 1.99 -4.23
C ARG A 35 4.03 2.80 -3.07
N ALA A 36 3.27 3.75 -2.53
CA ALA A 36 3.70 4.56 -1.39
C ALA A 36 3.97 3.70 -0.15
N SER A 37 3.08 2.74 0.14
CA SER A 37 3.24 1.80 1.24
C SER A 37 4.52 0.97 1.10
N ALA A 38 4.79 0.42 -0.09
CA ALA A 38 6.00 -0.34 -0.36
C ALA A 38 7.26 0.50 -0.14
N GLN A 39 7.26 1.76 -0.59
CA GLN A 39 8.39 2.67 -0.38
C GLN A 39 8.61 2.99 1.10
N SER A 40 7.57 3.28 1.87
CA SER A 40 7.71 3.51 3.32
C SER A 40 8.25 2.29 4.05
N TRP A 41 7.92 1.08 3.59
CA TRP A 41 8.54 -0.15 4.10
C TRP A 41 10.03 -0.26 3.74
N ALA A 42 10.44 0.12 2.53
CA ALA A 42 11.86 0.19 2.18
C ALA A 42 12.60 1.18 3.09
N ASP A 43 12.04 2.36 3.35
CA ASP A 43 12.66 3.36 4.22
C ASP A 43 12.84 2.83 5.65
N ALA A 44 11.82 2.14 6.18
CA ALA A 44 11.90 1.47 7.47
C ALA A 44 12.94 0.33 7.48
N HIS A 45 13.03 -0.44 6.39
CA HIS A 45 13.98 -1.54 6.26
C HIS A 45 15.44 -1.05 6.24
N VAL A 46 15.69 0.05 5.53
CA VAL A 46 16.99 0.75 5.56
C VAL A 46 17.29 1.27 6.97
N ALA A 47 16.30 1.82 7.66
CA ALA A 47 16.47 2.33 9.03
C ALA A 47 16.90 1.25 10.03
N VAL A 48 16.56 -0.02 9.79
CA VAL A 48 16.99 -1.16 10.62
C VAL A 48 18.26 -1.86 10.10
N GLY A 49 18.89 -1.33 9.05
CA GLY A 49 20.26 -1.70 8.63
C GLY A 49 20.38 -2.43 7.29
N GLU A 50 19.31 -2.59 6.52
CA GLU A 50 19.41 -3.17 5.16
C GLU A 50 20.10 -2.21 4.18
N ALA A 51 20.77 -2.76 3.18
CA ALA A 51 21.35 -2.01 2.09
C ALA A 51 20.26 -1.25 1.29
N PRO A 52 20.43 0.05 1.00
CA PRO A 52 19.38 0.85 0.36
C PRO A 52 18.90 0.33 -1.00
N ASP A 53 19.80 -0.20 -1.82
CA ASP A 53 19.50 -0.79 -3.12
C ASP A 53 18.70 -2.09 -2.99
N VAL A 54 19.06 -2.94 -2.02
CA VAL A 54 18.32 -4.17 -1.71
C VAL A 54 16.91 -3.84 -1.22
N ALA A 55 16.77 -2.94 -0.24
CA ALA A 55 15.48 -2.55 0.31
C ALA A 55 14.56 -1.92 -0.75
N ARG A 56 15.09 -1.03 -1.60
CA ARG A 56 14.33 -0.41 -2.69
C ARG A 56 13.93 -1.41 -3.76
N GLY A 57 14.84 -2.31 -4.16
CA GLY A 57 14.51 -3.37 -5.11
C GLY A 57 13.41 -4.30 -4.59
N MET A 58 13.39 -4.59 -3.29
CA MET A 58 12.29 -5.35 -2.67
C MET A 58 10.97 -4.59 -2.76
N ALA A 59 10.96 -3.28 -2.42
CA ALA A 59 9.77 -2.45 -2.54
C ALA A 59 9.25 -2.34 -3.98
N GLU A 60 10.12 -2.18 -4.98
CA GLU A 60 9.74 -2.15 -6.39
C GLU A 60 9.04 -3.44 -6.83
N ARG A 61 9.60 -4.60 -6.47
CA ARG A 61 8.99 -5.91 -6.77
C ARG A 61 7.65 -6.09 -6.07
N THR A 62 7.54 -5.68 -4.80
CA THR A 62 6.28 -5.72 -4.05
C THR A 62 5.24 -4.81 -4.68
N ALA A 63 5.61 -3.59 -5.04
CA ALA A 63 4.73 -2.67 -5.73
C ALA A 63 4.26 -3.25 -7.07
N ALA A 64 5.17 -3.73 -7.91
CA ALA A 64 4.84 -4.34 -9.20
C ALA A 64 3.87 -5.52 -9.05
N PHE A 65 4.07 -6.39 -8.05
CA PHE A 65 3.17 -7.51 -7.77
C PHE A 65 1.74 -7.05 -7.48
N TYR A 66 1.56 -6.01 -6.66
CA TYR A 66 0.24 -5.52 -6.28
C TYR A 66 -0.38 -4.52 -7.29
N THR A 67 0.42 -3.94 -8.19
CA THR A 67 -0.07 -2.95 -9.16
C THR A 67 -0.11 -3.46 -10.61
N GLY A 68 0.39 -4.65 -10.88
CA GLY A 68 0.41 -5.25 -12.22
C GLY A 68 1.56 -4.81 -13.12
N GLY A 69 2.67 -4.32 -12.54
CA GLY A 69 3.77 -3.65 -13.25
C GLY A 69 3.56 -2.15 -13.33
#